data_AF-A0A972IUM9-F1
#
_entry.id   AF-A0A972IUM9-F1
#
_cell.length_a   1.000
_cell.length_b   1.000
_cell.length_c   1.000
_cell.angle_alpha   90.00
_cell.angle_beta   90.00
_cell.angle_gamma   90.00
#
_symmetry.space_group_name_H-M   'P 1'
#
loop_
_entity.id
_entity.type
_entity.pdbx_description
1 polymer ?
#
loop_
_entity_poly.entity_id
_entity_poly.type
_entity_poly.pdbx_seq_one_letter_code
_entity_poly.pdbx_strand_id
1 'polypeptide(L)' 'MIGPKNFYNTLSKNNINFFSGVPDSLLKDFCAYIIDNVTKEKNIIAANEGNAVALAVGHYLATGEIGLVYMQNSGL' A
#
# COMPACT_ATOMS: atom_id res chain seq x y z
N MET A 1 6.05 -15.63 -10.16
CA MET A 1 5.63 -14.52 -9.28
C MET A 1 5.67 -13.22 -10.07
N ILE A 2 4.74 -12.29 -9.82
CA ILE A 2 4.72 -10.96 -10.45
C ILE A 2 5.80 -10.11 -9.78
N GLY A 3 6.64 -9.43 -10.55
CA GLY A 3 7.69 -8.55 -9.98
C GLY A 3 7.11 -7.25 -9.39
N PRO A 4 7.70 -6.68 -8.31
CA PRO A 4 7.22 -5.47 -7.64
C PRO A 4 6.93 -4.29 -8.57
N LYS A 5 7.86 -3.99 -9.48
CA LYS A 5 7.71 -2.93 -10.49
C LYS A 5 6.50 -3.16 -11.40
N ASN A 6 6.30 -4.39 -11.87
CA ASN A 6 5.18 -4.72 -12.76
C ASN A 6 3.84 -4.61 -12.01
N PHE A 7 3.82 -5.03 -10.75
CA PHE A 7 2.63 -4.90 -9.91
C PHE A 7 2.32 -3.42 -9.63
N TYR A 8 3.30 -2.63 -9.20
CA TYR A 8 3.18 -1.18 -9.01
C TYR A 8 2.66 -0.47 -10.27
N ASN A 9 3.28 -0.75 -11.43
CA ASN A 9 2.85 -0.15 -12.70
C ASN A 9 1.41 -0.51 -13.05
N THR A 10 0.96 -1.72 -12.69
CA THR A 10 -0.43 -2.15 -12.90
C THR A 10 -1.37 -1.35 -11.99
N LEU A 11 -1.00 -1.13 -10.74
CA LEU A 11 -1.78 -0.33 -9.78
C LEU A 11 -1.90 1.13 -10.24
N SER A 12 -0.79 1.77 -10.61
CA SER A 12 -0.81 3.16 -11.09
C SER A 12 -1.62 3.33 -12.37
N LYS A 13 -1.59 2.35 -13.29
CA LYS A 13 -2.44 2.36 -14.49
C LYS A 13 -3.94 2.30 -14.18
N ASN A 14 -4.31 1.77 -13.02
CA ASN A 14 -5.68 1.71 -12.53
C ASN A 14 -6.00 2.83 -11.52
N ASN A 15 -5.20 3.91 -11.51
CA ASN A 15 -5.33 5.04 -10.59
C ASN A 15 -5.24 4.69 -9.10
N ILE A 16 -4.58 3.58 -8.75
CA ILE A 16 -4.29 3.21 -7.37
C ILE A 16 -2.89 3.74 -7.04
N ASN A 17 -2.87 4.94 -6.45
CA ASN A 17 -1.64 5.70 -6.20
C ASN A 17 -1.42 6.06 -4.72
N PHE A 18 -2.34 5.65 -3.84
CA PHE A 18 -2.22 5.78 -2.40
C PHE A 18 -2.07 4.40 -1.76
N PHE A 19 -1.15 4.31 -0.82
CA PHE A 19 -0.77 3.07 -0.15
C PHE A 19 -0.78 3.29 1.37
N SER A 20 -1.36 2.35 2.09
CA SER A 20 -1.25 2.29 3.54
C SER A 20 -1.07 0.84 3.98
N GLY A 21 -0.40 0.61 5.11
CA GLY A 21 -0.23 -0.77 5.54
C GLY A 21 0.76 -1.01 6.66
N VAL A 22 0.86 -2.28 7.03
CA VAL A 22 1.87 -2.81 7.95
C VAL A 22 2.80 -3.72 7.13
N PRO A 23 4.12 -3.47 7.09
CA PRO A 23 5.06 -4.27 6.29
C PRO A 23 5.11 -5.74 6.73
N ASP A 24 5.22 -6.64 5.74
CA ASP A 24 5.38 -8.08 5.95
C ASP A 24 6.67 -8.62 5.33
N SER A 25 7.21 -9.70 5.91
CA SER A 25 8.40 -10.37 5.36
C SER A 25 8.16 -10.99 3.97
N LEU A 26 6.94 -11.49 3.69
CA LEU A 26 6.56 -12.05 2.39
C LEU A 26 6.32 -10.96 1.34
N LEU A 27 6.00 -9.74 1.79
CA LEU A 27 5.81 -8.56 0.93
C LEU A 27 7.05 -7.67 0.87
N LYS A 28 8.18 -8.07 1.47
CA LYS A 28 9.38 -7.22 1.64
C LYS A 28 9.83 -6.54 0.34
N ASP A 29 9.85 -7.27 -0.77
CA ASP A 29 10.36 -6.76 -2.05
C ASP A 29 9.40 -5.71 -2.64
N PHE A 30 8.10 -5.88 -2.41
CA PHE A 30 7.09 -4.90 -2.80
C PHE A 30 7.10 -3.69 -1.89
N CYS A 31 7.15 -3.88 -0.56
CA CYS A 31 7.23 -2.78 0.40
C CYS A 31 8.48 -1.92 0.17
N ALA A 32 9.65 -2.54 -0.06
CA ALA A 32 10.88 -1.83 -0.40
C ALA A 32 10.72 -1.02 -1.69
N TYR A 33 10.13 -1.62 -2.73
CA TYR A 33 9.87 -0.91 -3.98
C TYR A 33 8.97 0.31 -3.79
N ILE A 34 7.88 0.18 -3.02
CA ILE A 34 6.99 1.32 -2.72
C ILE A 34 7.72 2.41 -1.94
N ILE A 35 8.49 2.05 -0.92
CA ILE A 35 9.27 3.01 -0.11
C ILE A 35 10.25 3.82 -0.97
N ASP A 36 10.90 3.18 -1.94
CA ASP A 36 11.89 3.83 -2.80
C ASP A 36 11.26 4.67 -3.93
N ASN A 37 10.04 4.38 -4.34
CA ASN A 37 9.42 4.97 -5.55
C ASN A 37 8.18 5.84 -5.27
N VAL A 38 7.65 5.85 -4.05
CA VAL A 38 6.44 6.58 -3.67
C VAL A 38 6.75 7.55 -2.54
N THR A 39 6.16 8.75 -2.60
CA THR A 39 6.37 9.76 -1.56
C THR A 39 5.72 9.34 -0.24
N LYS A 40 6.22 9.88 0.88
CA LYS A 40 5.73 9.51 2.23
C LYS A 40 4.27 9.87 2.45
N GLU A 41 3.75 10.87 1.75
CA GLU A 41 2.36 11.30 1.82
C GLU A 41 1.43 10.32 1.08
N LYS A 42 1.97 9.59 0.11
CA LYS A 42 1.25 8.58 -0.67
C LYS A 42 1.51 7.15 -0.21
N ASN A 43 2.48 6.91 0.67
CA ASN A 43 2.71 5.62 1.33
C ASN A 43 2.83 5.80 2.85
N ILE A 44 1.78 5.45 3.58
CA ILE A 44 1.72 5.60 5.04
C ILE A 44 1.86 4.25 5.73
N ILE A 45 2.96 4.07 6.46
CA ILE A 45 3.12 2.93 7.37
C ILE A 45 2.20 3.14 8.57
N ALA A 46 1.23 2.25 8.76
CA ALA A 46 0.29 2.30 9.86
C ALA A 46 0.79 1.51 11.08
N ALA A 47 0.28 1.84 12.26
CA ALA A 47 0.62 1.13 13.50
C ALA A 47 -0.03 -0.26 13.60
N ASN A 48 -1.12 -0.50 12.86
CA ASN A 48 -1.84 -1.77 12.76
C ASN A 48 -2.72 -1.76 11.49
N GLU A 49 -3.27 -2.92 11.13
CA GLU A 49 -4.09 -3.15 9.93
C GLU A 49 -5.38 -2.33 9.95
N GLY A 50 -6.01 -2.18 11.12
CA GLY A 50 -7.22 -1.38 11.28
C GLY A 50 -6.99 0.09 10.92
N ASN A 51 -5.89 0.67 11.39
CA ASN A 51 -5.47 2.01 11.04
C ASN A 51 -5.12 2.12 9.54
N ALA A 52 -4.47 1.11 8.96
CA ALA A 52 -4.17 1.09 7.53
C ALA A 52 -5.45 1.15 6.68
N VAL A 53 -6.46 0.34 7.03
CA VAL A 53 -7.77 0.34 6.36
C VAL A 53 -8.47 1.69 6.56
N ALA A 54 -8.48 2.23 7.78
CA ALA A 54 -9.09 3.53 8.07
C ALA A 54 -8.48 4.67 7.22
N LEU A 55 -7.16 4.66 7.00
CA LEU A 55 -6.47 5.62 6.13
C LEU A 55 -6.91 5.49 4.67
N ALA A 56 -6.99 4.26 4.15
CA ALA A 56 -7.44 4.03 2.76
C ALA A 56 -8.91 4.43 2.57
N VAL A 57 -9.78 4.16 3.55
CA VAL A 57 -11.18 4.61 3.54
C VAL A 57 -11.25 6.13 3.58
N GLY A 58 -10.50 6.78 4.49
CA GLY A 58 -10.46 8.24 4.58
C GLY A 58 -9.98 8.90 3.29
N HIS A 59 -8.95 8.33 2.67
CA HIS A 59 -8.46 8.76 1.36
C HIS A 59 -9.57 8.68 0.31
N TYR A 60 -10.23 7.52 0.17
CA TYR A 60 -11.32 7.34 -0.79
C TYR A 60 -12.48 8.30 -0.56
N LEU A 61 -12.88 8.54 0.69
CA LEU A 61 -13.95 9.50 1.01
C LEU A 61 -13.58 10.94 0.65
N ALA A 62 -12.29 11.30 0.74
CA ALA A 62 -11.82 12.65 0.43
C ALA A 62 -11.57 12.89 -1.06
N THR A 63 -11.13 11.89 -1.82
CA THR A 63 -10.66 12.05 -3.21
C THR A 63 -11.48 11.29 -4.24
N GLY A 64 -12.23 10.25 -3.83
CA GLY A 64 -12.83 9.27 -4.74
C GLY A 64 -11.84 8.26 -5.33
N GLU A 65 -10.56 8.32 -4.96
CA GLU A 65 -9.50 7.43 -5.46
C GLU A 65 -9.34 6.20 -4.55
N ILE A 66 -9.20 5.02 -5.15
CA ILE A 66 -9.03 3.76 -4.41
C ILE A 66 -7.60 3.68 -3.85
N GLY A 67 -7.49 3.50 -2.53
CA GLY A 67 -6.23 3.20 -1.85
C GLY A 67 -5.93 1.70 -1.79
N LEU A 68 -4.66 1.32 -1.91
CA LEU A 68 -4.21 -0.05 -1.65
C LEU A 68 -3.80 -0.21 -0.18
N VAL A 69 -4.31 -1.27 0.45
CA VAL A 69 -3.88 -1.68 1.78
C VAL A 69 -3.02 -2.93 1.67
N TYR A 70 -1.77 -2.88 2.18
CA TYR A 70 -0.96 -4.08 2.40
C TYR A 70 -0.97 -4.44 3.88
N MET A 71 -1.11 -5.74 4.16
CA MET A 71 -1.29 -6.25 5.52
C MET A 71 -0.15 -7.18 5.88
N GLN A 72 0.23 -7.13 7.15
CA GLN A 72 1.19 -8.06 7.71
C GLN A 72 0.53 -9.44 7.84
N ASN A 73 1.24 -10.50 7.46
CA ASN A 73 0.76 -11.85 7.69
C ASN A 73 1.20 -12.26 9.10
N SER A 74 0.27 -12.26 10.06
CA SER A 74 0.55 -12.50 11.47
C SER A 74 1.07 -13.91 11.83
N GLY A 75 1.14 -14.81 10.85
CA GLY A 75 1.85 -16.10 11.01
C GLY A 75 1.16 -17.09 11.96
N LEU A 76 -0.17 -17.03 12.07
CA LEU A 76 -0.97 -18.13 12.63
C LEU A 76 -1.08 -19.30 11.65
#